data_AF-A0A7S0QI14-F1
#
_entry.id   AF-A0A7S0QI14-F1
#
_cell.length_a   1.000
_cell.length_b   1.000
_cell.length_c   1.000
_cell.angle_alpha   90.00
_cell.angle_beta   90.00
_cell.angle_gamma   90.00
#
_symmetry.space_group_name_H-M   'P 1'
#
loop_
_entity.id
_entity.type
_entity.pdbx_description
1 polymer ?
#
loop_
_entity_poly.entity_id
_entity_poly.type
_entity_poly.pdbx_seq_one_letter_code
_entity_poly.pdbx_strand_id
1 'polypeptide(L)'
;METSVSVSCLGLCPSSHCILIDMVPGPRILVDCPIEPAGLASFPVLSHGGRIGAGFYDDGRGMERIHTCQLDAVDPATIDCVLITNSYNMLGLPYLLRGNLGFRGQIMATEPTA
;
A
#
# COMPACT_ATOMS: atom_id res chain seq x y z
N MET A 1 6.88 -23.77 -20.87
CA MET A 1 7.34 -23.03 -19.68
C MET A 1 6.26 -23.20 -18.64
N GLU A 2 6.60 -23.71 -17.47
CA GLU A 2 5.66 -23.80 -16.34
C GLU A 2 5.50 -22.42 -15.73
N THR A 3 4.26 -22.02 -15.43
CA THR A 3 3.98 -20.79 -14.69
C THR A 3 4.00 -21.10 -13.20
N SER A 4 4.82 -20.40 -12.43
CA SER A 4 4.75 -20.42 -10.98
C SER A 4 3.94 -19.23 -10.48
N VAL A 5 3.16 -19.46 -9.42
CA VAL A 5 2.39 -18.41 -8.74
C VAL A 5 2.75 -18.47 -7.26
N SER A 6 3.11 -17.33 -6.69
CA SER A 6 3.33 -17.19 -5.25
C SER A 6 2.48 -16.08 -4.68
N VAL A 7 2.03 -16.26 -3.43
CA VAL A 7 1.17 -15.31 -2.73
C VAL A 7 1.85 -14.96 -1.41
N SER A 8 2.08 -13.67 -1.18
CA SER A 8 2.70 -13.15 0.03
C SER A 8 1.74 -12.18 0.73
N CYS A 9 1.54 -12.37 2.03
CA CYS A 9 0.81 -11.42 2.85
C CYS A 9 1.78 -10.32 3.32
N LEU A 10 1.49 -9.07 2.97
CA LEU A 10 2.24 -7.90 3.44
C LEU A 10 1.56 -7.23 4.63
N GLY A 11 0.39 -7.72 5.05
CA GLY A 11 -0.33 -7.23 6.21
C GLY A 11 0.42 -7.46 7.52
N LEU A 12 0.37 -6.50 8.44
CA LEU A 12 0.95 -6.62 9.78
C LEU A 12 -0.02 -7.28 10.78
N CYS A 13 -1.30 -7.42 10.43
CA CYS A 13 -2.30 -8.13 11.21
C CYS A 13 -3.13 -9.12 10.35
N PRO A 14 -3.74 -10.16 10.96
CA PRO A 14 -4.54 -11.16 10.22
C PRO A 14 -5.75 -10.60 9.47
N SER A 15 -6.22 -9.41 9.84
CA SER A 15 -7.33 -8.70 9.19
C SER A 15 -6.86 -7.73 8.10
N SER A 16 -5.56 -7.63 7.85
CA SER A 16 -5.00 -6.74 6.85
C SER A 16 -5.06 -7.38 5.47
N HIS A 17 -5.62 -6.64 4.51
CA HIS A 17 -5.94 -7.18 3.19
C HIS A 17 -4.82 -6.99 2.15
N CYS A 18 -3.61 -6.57 2.55
CA CYS A 18 -2.51 -6.30 1.63
C CYS A 18 -1.79 -7.59 1.19
N ILE A 19 -1.99 -7.98 -0.07
CA ILE A 19 -1.50 -9.25 -0.62
C ILE A 19 -0.71 -8.97 -1.90
N LEU A 20 0.49 -9.54 -2.01
CA LEU A 20 1.26 -9.55 -3.25
C LEU A 20 1.10 -10.91 -3.94
N ILE A 21 0.68 -10.89 -5.20
CA ILE A 21 0.61 -12.06 -6.08
C ILE A 21 1.71 -11.92 -7.12
N ASP A 22 2.64 -12.87 -7.15
CA ASP A 22 3.77 -12.89 -8.07
C ASP A 22 3.61 -14.06 -9.05
N MET A 23 3.54 -13.77 -10.34
CA MET A 23 3.39 -14.75 -11.41
C MET A 23 4.67 -14.78 -12.25
N VAL A 24 5.30 -15.94 -12.40
CA VAL A 24 6.52 -16.08 -13.21
C VAL A 24 6.36 -17.18 -14.26
N PRO A 25 6.45 -16.85 -15.58
CA PRO A 25 6.45 -15.50 -16.13
C PRO A 25 5.06 -14.88 -16.02
N GLY A 26 4.97 -13.59 -15.71
CA GLY A 26 3.69 -12.91 -15.55
C GLY A 26 3.78 -11.60 -14.78
N PRO A 27 2.61 -10.99 -14.51
CA PRO A 27 2.53 -9.74 -13.78
C PRO A 27 2.70 -9.96 -12.28
N ARG A 28 3.19 -8.91 -11.62
CA ARG A 28 3.18 -8.79 -10.16
C ARG A 28 2.04 -7.87 -9.75
N ILE A 29 1.07 -8.43 -9.03
CA ILE A 29 -0.19 -7.77 -8.68
C ILE A 29 -0.22 -7.53 -7.18
N LEU A 30 -0.42 -6.27 -6.77
CA LEU A 30 -0.69 -5.92 -5.39
C LEU A 30 -2.20 -5.81 -5.19
N VAL A 31 -2.76 -6.60 -4.30
CA VAL A 31 -4.16 -6.52 -3.90
C VAL A 31 -4.23 -5.73 -2.61
N ASP A 32 -4.95 -4.62 -2.65
CA ASP A 32 -5.23 -3.71 -1.56
C ASP A 32 -4.00 -3.01 -0.92
N CYS A 33 -4.22 -1.79 -0.47
CA CYS A 33 -3.24 -0.95 0.22
C CYS A 33 -3.89 -0.27 1.43
N PRO A 34 -4.32 -1.02 2.45
CA PRO A 34 -4.95 -0.42 3.62
C PRO A 34 -3.94 0.37 4.46
N ILE A 35 -4.46 1.28 5.27
CA ILE A 35 -3.76 1.80 6.45
C ILE A 35 -4.26 0.98 7.62
N GLU A 36 -3.36 0.43 8.43
CA GLU A 36 -3.81 -0.34 9.58
C GLU A 36 -4.29 0.58 10.71
N PRO A 37 -5.18 0.13 11.61
CA PRO A 37 -5.74 0.97 12.68
C PRO A 37 -4.70 1.68 13.55
N ALA A 38 -3.53 1.07 13.75
CA ALA A 38 -2.40 1.69 14.44
C ALA A 38 -1.75 2.84 13.64
N GLY A 39 -1.86 2.84 12.32
CA GLY A 39 -1.46 3.93 11.41
C GLY A 39 -2.56 4.96 11.13
N LEU A 40 -3.82 4.68 11.46
CA LEU A 40 -4.95 5.61 11.32
C LEU A 40 -4.91 6.75 12.35
N ALA A 41 -4.42 6.47 13.57
CA ALA A 41 -4.24 7.50 14.61
C ALA A 41 -3.16 8.54 14.23
N SER A 42 -2.17 8.12 13.46
CA SER A 42 -1.04 8.93 12.96
C SER A 42 -1.21 9.36 11.50
N PHE A 43 -2.34 9.04 10.86
CA PHE A 43 -2.62 9.50 9.52
C PHE A 43 -3.14 10.95 9.57
N PRO A 44 -2.45 11.91 8.95
CA PRO A 44 -2.90 13.30 8.98
C PRO A 44 -4.21 13.42 8.21
N VAL A 45 -5.29 13.79 8.92
CA VAL A 45 -6.45 14.45 8.32
C VAL A 45 -5.96 15.78 7.77
N LEU A 46 -5.42 15.83 6.54
CA LEU A 46 -5.16 17.02 5.70
C LEU A 46 -5.07 18.38 6.45
N SER A 47 -4.29 18.44 7.51
CA SER A 47 -4.20 19.60 8.39
C SER A 47 -2.73 19.79 8.70
N HIS A 48 -2.12 20.73 8.00
CA HIS A 48 -0.81 21.32 8.33
C HIS A 48 0.41 20.41 8.11
N GLY A 49 0.93 20.41 6.88
CA GLY A 49 2.39 20.43 6.63
C GLY A 49 3.26 19.22 7.02
N GLY A 50 2.69 18.15 7.57
CA GLY A 50 3.45 16.97 8.02
C GLY A 50 4.11 16.20 6.86
N ARG A 51 5.35 15.78 7.07
CA ARG A 51 6.11 14.97 6.10
C ARG A 51 5.86 13.49 6.37
N ILE A 52 5.14 12.82 5.46
CA ILE A 52 5.04 11.35 5.46
C ILE A 52 6.36 10.78 4.92
N GLY A 53 6.83 9.61 5.34
CA GLY A 53 7.95 8.90 4.72
C GLY A 53 8.14 7.51 5.32
N ALA A 54 8.28 6.47 4.50
CA ALA A 54 8.59 5.08 4.89
C ALA A 54 7.94 4.55 6.19
N GLY A 55 6.61 4.67 6.33
CA GLY A 55 5.92 4.23 7.55
C GLY A 55 6.13 5.15 8.77
N PHE A 56 6.50 6.42 8.54
CA PHE A 56 6.63 7.46 9.57
C PHE A 56 5.86 8.72 9.17
N TYR A 57 5.30 9.38 10.17
CA TYR A 57 4.67 10.69 10.13
C TYR A 57 5.35 11.59 11.15
N ASP A 58 5.74 12.79 10.71
CA ASP A 58 6.25 13.84 11.58
C ASP A 58 5.20 14.95 11.70
N ASP A 59 4.63 15.12 12.91
CA ASP A 59 3.64 16.15 13.24
C ASP A 59 4.29 17.46 13.75
N GLY A 60 5.63 17.52 13.79
CA GLY A 60 6.38 18.65 14.36
C GLY A 60 6.56 18.60 15.88
N ARG A 61 6.02 17.57 16.58
CA ARG A 61 6.28 17.24 18.00
C ARG A 61 7.01 15.91 18.16
N GLY A 62 7.06 15.08 17.12
CA GLY A 62 7.83 13.84 17.10
C GLY A 62 7.51 12.98 15.87
N MET A 63 8.38 12.01 15.60
CA MET A 63 8.22 11.06 14.50
C MET A 63 7.44 9.83 14.98
N GLU A 64 6.17 9.73 14.60
CA GLU A 64 5.32 8.57 14.90
C GLU A 64 5.33 7.58 13.73
N ARG A 65 5.36 6.28 14.04
CA ARG A 65 5.26 5.24 13.01
C ARG A 65 3.82 5.15 12.53
N ILE A 66 3.59 5.44 11.25
CA ILE A 66 2.37 5.00 10.58
C ILE A 66 2.56 3.50 10.33
N HIS A 67 1.78 2.67 11.01
CA HIS A 67 1.69 1.25 10.69
C HIS A 67 0.95 1.09 9.35
N THR A 68 1.66 1.23 8.24
CA THR A 68 1.24 0.69 6.95
C THR A 68 1.59 -0.80 6.90
N CYS A 69 0.98 -1.54 5.99
CA CYS A 69 1.46 -2.87 5.61
C CYS A 69 2.97 -2.82 5.27
N GLN A 70 3.64 -3.97 5.23
CA GLN A 70 5.06 -4.12 4.87
C GLN A 70 5.34 -3.82 3.39
N LEU A 71 4.78 -2.73 2.86
CA LEU A 71 5.03 -2.21 1.52
C LEU A 71 6.52 -1.89 1.33
N ASP A 72 7.25 -1.57 2.40
CA ASP A 72 8.71 -1.39 2.36
C ASP A 72 9.48 -2.68 2.04
N ALA A 73 8.85 -3.86 2.19
CA ALA A 73 9.46 -5.13 1.84
C ALA A 73 9.38 -5.43 0.33
N VAL A 74 8.71 -4.57 -0.45
CA VAL A 74 8.48 -4.77 -1.88
C VAL A 74 8.87 -3.50 -2.63
N ASP A 75 9.69 -3.63 -3.67
CA ASP A 75 10.00 -2.52 -4.56
C ASP A 75 8.76 -2.15 -5.40
N PRO A 76 8.16 -0.97 -5.22
CA PRO A 76 6.97 -0.56 -5.95
C PRO A 76 7.18 -0.46 -7.46
N ALA A 77 8.42 -0.27 -7.93
CA ALA A 77 8.73 -0.24 -9.36
C ALA A 77 8.51 -1.60 -10.05
N THR A 78 8.44 -2.69 -9.26
CA THR A 78 8.20 -4.06 -9.78
C THR A 78 6.73 -4.43 -9.87
N ILE A 79 5.82 -3.58 -9.40
CA ILE A 79 4.38 -3.86 -9.36
C ILE A 79 3.73 -3.37 -10.66
N ASP A 80 3.11 -4.28 -11.40
CA ASP A 80 2.45 -3.98 -12.68
C ASP A 80 1.03 -3.45 -12.49
N CYS A 81 0.35 -3.91 -11.45
CA CYS A 81 -1.03 -3.53 -11.17
C CYS A 81 -1.33 -3.53 -9.66
N VAL A 82 -2.12 -2.57 -9.23
CA VAL A 82 -2.75 -2.54 -7.91
C VAL A 82 -4.25 -2.74 -8.07
N LEU A 83 -4.80 -3.76 -7.44
CA LEU A 83 -6.24 -4.04 -7.40
C LEU A 83 -6.82 -3.60 -6.06
N ILE A 84 -7.80 -2.70 -6.08
CA ILE A 84 -8.49 -2.21 -4.88
C ILE A 84 -9.86 -2.87 -4.77
N THR A 85 -10.08 -3.62 -3.69
CA THR A 85 -11.32 -4.39 -3.46
C THR A 85 -12.41 -3.57 -2.78
N ASN A 86 -12.04 -2.56 -1.99
CA ASN A 86 -12.98 -1.61 -1.38
C ASN A 86 -12.31 -0.25 -1.14
N SER A 87 -13.10 0.79 -0.90
CA SER A 87 -12.61 2.16 -0.71
C SER A 87 -11.73 2.35 0.53
N TYR A 88 -11.93 1.57 1.60
CA TYR A 88 -11.08 1.64 2.81
C TYR A 88 -9.66 1.12 2.55
N ASN A 89 -9.54 0.16 1.65
CA ASN A 89 -8.27 -0.46 1.28
C ASN A 89 -7.44 0.39 0.30
N MET A 90 -7.88 1.59 -0.04
CA MET A 90 -7.16 2.50 -0.93
C MET A 90 -6.31 3.55 -0.19
N LEU A 91 -6.47 3.64 1.13
CA LEU A 91 -5.92 4.76 1.90
C LEU A 91 -4.38 4.81 1.91
N GLY A 92 -3.71 3.67 1.72
CA GLY A 92 -2.26 3.56 1.59
C GLY A 92 -1.73 3.83 0.17
N LEU A 93 -2.59 3.99 -0.85
CA LEU A 93 -2.15 4.30 -2.23
C LEU A 93 -1.26 5.55 -2.36
N PRO A 94 -1.53 6.66 -1.64
CA PRO A 94 -0.65 7.84 -1.71
C PRO A 94 0.80 7.55 -1.32
N TYR A 95 1.05 6.48 -0.55
CA TYR A 95 2.40 6.01 -0.27
C TYR A 95 3.08 5.51 -1.55
N LEU A 96 2.46 4.57 -2.27
CA LEU A 96 2.96 3.99 -3.51
C LEU A 96 3.16 5.03 -4.62
N LEU A 97 2.24 6.00 -4.71
CA LEU A 97 2.26 7.04 -5.74
C LEU A 97 3.25 8.17 -5.47
N ARG A 98 3.94 8.15 -4.33
CA ARG A 98 4.93 9.16 -4.00
C ARG A 98 6.08 9.10 -5.02
N GLY A 99 6.36 10.23 -5.67
CA GLY A 99 7.20 10.32 -6.88
C GLY A 99 8.64 9.75 -6.82
N ASN A 100 9.12 9.33 -5.66
CA ASN A 100 10.45 8.75 -5.49
C ASN A 100 10.45 7.20 -5.41
N LEU A 101 9.28 6.55 -5.34
CA LEU A 101 9.18 5.09 -5.21
C LEU A 101 9.10 4.35 -6.55
N GLY A 102 8.90 5.06 -7.66
CA GLY A 102 9.02 4.50 -9.00
C GLY A 102 7.86 3.60 -9.46
N PHE A 103 6.75 3.50 -8.74
CA PHE A 103 5.55 2.80 -9.20
C PHE A 103 5.05 3.41 -10.52
N ARG A 104 4.85 2.54 -11.53
CA ARG A 104 4.37 2.90 -12.87
C ARG A 104 3.24 2.00 -13.37
N GLY A 105 2.77 1.09 -12.51
CA GLY A 105 1.71 0.16 -12.83
C GLY A 105 0.34 0.82 -12.94
N GLN A 106 -0.66 0.01 -13.28
CA GLN A 106 -2.05 0.46 -13.32
C GLN A 106 -2.71 0.32 -11.94
N ILE A 107 -3.67 1.20 -11.64
CA ILE A 107 -4.54 1.05 -10.47
C ILE A 107 -5.93 0.68 -11.00
N MET A 108 -6.44 -0.46 -10.57
CA MET A 108 -7.76 -0.96 -10.92
C MET A 108 -8.64 -0.93 -9.67
N ALA A 109 -9.76 -0.23 -9.75
CA ALA A 109 -10.77 -0.16 -8.71
C ALA A 109 -12.14 -0.11 -9.39
N THR A 110 -13.17 -0.62 -8.71
CA THR A 110 -14.55 -0.39 -9.14
C THR A 110 -15.02 0.98 -8.66
N GLU A 111 -15.96 1.60 -9.38
CA GLU A 111 -16.69 2.73 -8.83
C GLU A 111 -17.46 2.27 -7.57
N PRO A 112 -17.54 3.09 -6.52
CA PRO A 112 -18.37 2.77 -5.36
C PRO A 112 -19.83 2.70 -5.80
N THR A 113 -20.42 1.50 -5.78
CA THR A 113 -21.87 1.31 -5.88
C THR A 113 -22.52 1.86 -4.61
N ALA A 114 -23.25 2.96 -4.77
CA ALA A 114 -24.03 3.64 -3.72
C ALA A 114 -25.26 2.83 -3.28
#